data_AF-A0A7S3RGT5-F1
#
_entry.id   AF-A0A7S3RGT5-F1
#
_cell.length_a   1.000
_cell.length_b   1.000
_cell.length_c   1.000
_cell.angle_alpha   90.00
_cell.angle_beta   90.00
_cell.angle_gamma   90.00
#
_symmetry.space_group_name_H-M   'P 1'
#
loop_
_entity.id
_entity.type
_entity.pdbx_description
1 polymer ?
#
loop_
_entity_poly.entity_id
_entity_poly.type
_entity_poly.pdbx_seq_one_letter_code
_entity_poly.pdbx_strand_id
1 'polypeptide(L)'
;KAFAEKSVKECTDAVVAAEAVVAQAAEKSKVDEKAADIGLLAAAKRYTDDAQRSLADAKAVVARNMASHEAFKGASRSLLLEARVELTKLNARVQGAERKLALTTEAVGKAYAQVAKVATTQAKRALRDAARKSGKSVDDLFMQVSQGATEITEAQFINFVKTLPGQDLSKEQVALVYREFGPQGLYKSGFAKALQEFCTCQREIAITDVFDIEGSNMVRKLESG
;
A
#
# COMPACT_ATOMS: atom_id res chain seq x y z
N LYS A 1 10.65 46.34 -10.06
CA LYS A 1 11.87 45.54 -10.29
C LYS A 1 12.24 44.70 -9.06
N ALA A 2 12.58 45.30 -7.91
CA ALA A 2 12.92 44.58 -6.68
C ALA A 2 11.86 43.54 -6.21
N PHE A 3 10.56 43.86 -6.31
CA PHE A 3 9.49 42.90 -6.03
C PHE A 3 9.56 41.65 -6.93
N ALA A 4 9.70 41.85 -8.23
CA ALA A 4 9.71 40.77 -9.22
C ALA A 4 10.92 39.85 -9.02
N GLU A 5 12.10 40.43 -8.77
CA GLU A 5 13.33 39.68 -8.48
C GLU A 5 13.19 38.85 -7.20
N LYS A 6 12.59 39.42 -6.14
CA LYS A 6 12.32 38.71 -4.89
C LYS A 6 11.35 37.53 -5.12
N SER A 7 10.25 37.75 -5.82
CA SER A 7 9.24 36.72 -6.10
C SER A 7 9.81 35.56 -6.92
N VAL A 8 10.59 35.87 -7.96
CA VAL A 8 11.25 34.84 -8.78
C VAL A 8 12.27 34.06 -7.96
N LYS A 9 13.06 34.74 -7.12
CA LYS A 9 14.03 34.08 -6.25
C LYS A 9 13.36 33.15 -5.24
N GLU A 10 12.33 33.62 -4.52
CA GLU A 10 11.58 32.82 -3.55
C GLU A 10 10.97 31.56 -4.19
N CYS A 11 10.33 31.71 -5.35
CA CYS A 11 9.82 30.57 -6.11
C CYS A 11 10.94 29.64 -6.58
N THR A 12 12.07 30.18 -7.03
CA THR A 12 13.21 29.37 -7.50
C THR A 12 13.77 28.51 -6.36
N ASP A 13 14.00 29.12 -5.19
CA ASP A 13 14.52 28.43 -4.02
C ASP A 13 13.55 27.32 -3.56
N ALA A 14 12.24 27.61 -3.53
CA ALA A 14 11.21 26.63 -3.17
C ALA A 14 11.13 25.47 -4.17
N VAL A 15 11.17 25.73 -5.49
CA VAL A 15 11.11 24.70 -6.53
C VAL A 15 12.37 23.84 -6.52
N VAL A 16 13.56 24.43 -6.40
CA VAL A 16 14.83 23.69 -6.33
C VAL A 16 14.88 22.79 -5.09
N ALA A 17 14.44 23.29 -3.93
CA ALA A 17 14.35 22.49 -2.72
C ALA A 17 13.39 21.30 -2.90
N ALA A 18 12.19 21.52 -3.44
CA ALA A 18 11.22 20.45 -3.67
C ALA A 18 11.72 19.41 -4.69
N GLU A 19 12.34 19.85 -5.79
CA GLU A 19 12.95 18.94 -6.77
C GLU A 19 14.04 18.06 -6.16
N ALA A 20 14.86 18.61 -5.25
CA ALA A 20 15.88 17.84 -4.55
C ALA A 20 15.27 16.75 -3.65
N VAL A 21 14.19 17.06 -2.93
CA VAL A 21 13.46 16.07 -2.11
C VAL A 21 12.80 15.00 -2.99
N VAL A 22 12.20 15.38 -4.12
CA VAL A 22 11.64 14.42 -5.10
C VAL A 22 12.72 13.53 -5.70
N ALA A 23 13.89 14.07 -6.04
CA ALA A 23 15.01 13.28 -6.53
C ALA A 23 15.50 12.29 -5.47
N GLN A 24 15.62 12.72 -4.21
CA GLN A 24 15.99 11.85 -3.11
C GLN A 24 14.95 10.74 -2.89
N ALA A 25 13.65 11.07 -2.95
CA ALA A 25 12.58 10.08 -2.83
C ALA A 25 12.62 9.06 -3.97
N ALA A 26 12.84 9.50 -5.21
CA ALA A 26 12.98 8.61 -6.37
C ALA A 26 14.16 7.64 -6.24
N GLU A 27 15.32 8.11 -5.75
CA GLU A 27 16.48 7.24 -5.53
C GLU A 27 16.26 6.25 -4.39
N LYS A 28 15.72 6.71 -3.25
CA LYS A 28 15.49 5.85 -2.07
C LYS A 28 14.31 4.90 -2.23
N SER A 29 13.45 5.13 -3.22
CA SER A 29 12.30 4.27 -3.54
C SER A 29 12.59 3.24 -4.63
N LYS A 30 13.83 3.15 -5.13
CA LYS A 30 14.26 2.04 -5.98
C LYS A 30 14.35 0.78 -5.12
N VAL A 31 13.24 0.07 -5.01
CA VAL A 31 13.16 -1.21 -4.29
C VAL A 31 12.93 -2.33 -5.32
N ASP A 32 13.68 -3.41 -5.21
CA ASP A 32 13.44 -4.61 -6.02
C ASP A 32 12.12 -5.25 -5.59
N GLU A 33 11.12 -5.26 -6.49
CA GLU A 33 9.78 -5.81 -6.23
C GLU A 33 9.80 -7.26 -5.70
N LYS A 34 10.84 -8.03 -6.00
CA LYS A 34 10.93 -9.46 -5.64
C LYS A 34 11.60 -9.71 -4.29
N ALA A 35 12.37 -8.76 -3.78
CA ALA A 35 13.16 -8.90 -2.56
C ALA A 35 12.89 -7.78 -1.54
N ALA A 36 11.85 -6.97 -1.77
CA ALA A 36 11.54 -5.82 -0.95
C ALA A 36 11.16 -6.21 0.49
N ASP A 37 12.03 -5.84 1.42
CA ASP A 37 11.71 -5.86 2.85
C ASP A 37 10.63 -4.82 3.19
N ILE A 38 9.69 -5.16 4.08
CA ILE A 38 8.59 -4.26 4.48
C ILE A 38 9.12 -2.99 5.14
N GLY A 39 10.19 -3.09 5.93
CA GLY A 39 10.83 -1.93 6.55
C GLY A 39 11.38 -0.95 5.51
N LEU A 40 12.01 -1.46 4.45
CA LEU A 40 12.47 -0.65 3.32
C LEU A 40 11.31 0.01 2.58
N LEU A 41 10.22 -0.71 2.30
CA LEU A 41 9.04 -0.15 1.65
C LEU A 41 8.34 0.92 2.52
N ALA A 42 8.28 0.70 3.84
CA ALA A 42 7.75 1.69 4.78
C ALA A 42 8.62 2.96 4.81
N ALA A 43 9.94 2.82 4.73
CA ALA A 43 10.85 3.94 4.61
C ALA A 43 10.68 4.68 3.27
N ALA A 44 10.59 3.95 2.15
CA ALA A 44 10.32 4.51 0.81
C ALA A 44 9.02 5.32 0.80
N LYS A 45 7.94 4.79 1.39
CA LYS A 45 6.67 5.51 1.54
C LYS A 45 6.81 6.82 2.31
N ARG A 46 7.61 6.85 3.39
CA ARG A 46 7.86 8.09 4.14
C ARG A 46 8.55 9.14 3.26
N TYR A 47 9.54 8.73 2.47
CA TYR A 47 10.21 9.64 1.53
C TYR A 47 9.26 10.21 0.47
N THR A 48 8.33 9.40 -0.06
CA THR A 48 7.33 9.91 -1.01
C THR A 48 6.32 10.84 -0.34
N ASP A 49 5.91 10.55 0.91
CA ASP A 49 5.00 11.40 1.69
C ASP A 49 5.65 12.78 2.01
N ASP A 50 6.93 12.79 2.38
CA ASP A 50 7.68 14.02 2.65
C ASP A 50 7.93 14.84 1.38
N ALA A 51 8.26 14.18 0.27
CA ALA A 51 8.39 14.82 -1.04
C ALA A 51 7.07 15.45 -1.51
N GLN A 52 5.93 14.79 -1.25
CA GLN A 52 4.61 15.30 -1.61
C GLN A 52 4.28 16.59 -0.85
N ARG A 53 4.62 16.66 0.45
CA ARG A 53 4.45 17.87 1.26
C ARG A 53 5.31 19.02 0.74
N SER A 54 6.60 18.77 0.51
CA SER A 54 7.52 19.80 -0.01
C SER A 54 7.10 20.33 -1.38
N LEU A 55 6.59 19.45 -2.26
CA LEU A 55 6.07 19.86 -3.56
C LEU A 55 4.78 20.68 -3.44
N ALA A 56 3.88 20.33 -2.52
CA ALA A 56 2.66 21.09 -2.26
C ALA A 56 2.97 22.52 -1.78
N ASP A 57 3.97 22.66 -0.90
CA ASP A 57 4.44 23.96 -0.42
C ASP A 57 5.02 24.80 -1.57
N ALA A 58 5.91 24.22 -2.39
CA ALA A 58 6.47 24.90 -3.56
C ALA A 58 5.39 25.34 -4.57
N LYS A 59 4.39 24.48 -4.82
CA LYS A 59 3.25 24.80 -5.68
C LYS A 59 2.44 25.96 -5.14
N ALA A 60 2.21 26.00 -3.83
CA ALA A 60 1.50 27.10 -3.18
C ALA A 60 2.28 28.43 -3.28
N VAL A 61 3.60 28.41 -3.11
CA VAL A 61 4.47 29.59 -3.27
C VAL A 61 4.43 30.11 -4.70
N VAL A 62 4.57 29.22 -5.70
CA VAL A 62 4.50 29.60 -7.13
C VAL A 62 3.13 30.17 -7.47
N ALA A 63 2.04 29.51 -7.07
CA ALA A 63 0.69 29.98 -7.34
C ALA A 63 0.39 31.36 -6.73
N ARG A 64 0.82 31.59 -5.47
CA ARG A 64 0.68 32.88 -4.79
C ARG A 64 1.42 34.00 -5.51
N ASN A 65 2.66 33.73 -5.94
CA ASN A 65 3.46 34.71 -6.66
C ASN A 65 2.92 34.98 -8.07
N MET A 66 2.44 33.96 -8.79
CA MET A 66 1.75 34.14 -10.07
C MET A 66 0.52 35.04 -9.92
N ALA A 67 -0.35 34.76 -8.95
CA ALA A 67 -1.53 35.58 -8.68
C ALA A 67 -1.16 37.04 -8.33
N SER A 68 -0.10 37.23 -7.52
CA SER A 68 0.40 38.55 -7.16
C SER A 68 0.90 39.33 -8.39
N HIS A 69 1.54 38.67 -9.35
CA HIS A 69 1.98 39.27 -10.60
C HIS A 69 0.81 39.61 -11.55
N GLU A 70 -0.26 38.82 -11.54
CA GLU A 70 -1.46 39.08 -12.35
C GLU A 70 -2.30 40.27 -11.85
N ALA A 71 -2.22 40.56 -10.55
CA ALA A 71 -2.90 41.71 -9.94
C ALA A 71 -2.35 43.07 -10.42
N PHE A 72 -1.11 43.14 -10.93
CA PHE A 72 -0.53 44.38 -11.44
C PHE A 72 -1.16 44.80 -12.78
N LYS A 73 -1.78 45.99 -12.80
CA LYS A 73 -2.39 46.62 -13.98
C LYS A 73 -1.56 47.84 -14.44
N GLY A 74 -1.73 48.25 -15.70
CA GLY A 74 -1.15 49.48 -16.25
C GLY A 74 0.27 49.34 -16.83
N ALA A 75 0.96 50.48 -17.00
CA ALA A 75 2.26 50.58 -17.69
C ALA A 75 3.39 49.76 -17.02
N SER A 76 3.28 49.45 -15.73
CA SER A 76 4.22 48.57 -15.01
C SER A 76 4.09 47.10 -15.39
N ARG A 77 3.01 46.68 -16.08
CA ARG A 77 2.78 45.28 -16.46
C ARG A 77 3.79 44.79 -17.49
N SER A 78 4.19 45.63 -18.44
CA SER A 78 5.21 45.29 -19.44
C SER A 78 6.58 45.07 -18.78
N LEU A 79 6.90 45.84 -17.75
CA LEU A 79 8.13 45.71 -16.95
C LEU A 79 8.21 44.43 -16.11
N LEU A 80 7.10 43.68 -15.99
CA LEU A 80 7.02 42.42 -15.24
C LEU A 80 6.94 41.19 -16.15
N LEU A 81 7.05 41.36 -17.47
CA LEU A 81 6.88 40.25 -18.43
C LEU A 81 7.90 39.13 -18.22
N GLU A 82 9.18 39.48 -18.04
CA GLU A 82 10.26 38.52 -17.80
C GLU A 82 9.99 37.65 -16.56
N ALA A 83 9.59 38.28 -15.45
CA ALA A 83 9.28 37.56 -14.21
C ALA A 83 8.06 36.64 -14.37
N ARG A 84 7.05 37.03 -15.16
CA ARG A 84 5.90 36.16 -15.45
C ARG A 84 6.32 34.94 -16.24
N VAL A 85 7.18 35.11 -17.25
CA VAL A 85 7.73 34.00 -18.04
C VAL A 85 8.51 33.04 -17.13
N GLU A 86 9.34 33.55 -16.23
CA GLU A 86 10.08 32.72 -15.27
C GLU A 86 9.15 31.99 -14.29
N LEU A 87 8.13 32.65 -13.74
CA LEU A 87 7.14 31.99 -12.88
C LEU A 87 6.36 30.89 -13.63
N THR A 88 6.01 31.10 -14.90
CA THR A 88 5.40 30.06 -15.74
C THR A 88 6.35 28.86 -15.94
N LYS A 89 7.64 29.10 -16.17
CA LYS A 89 8.65 28.03 -16.25
C LYS A 89 8.77 27.25 -14.93
N LEU A 90 8.81 27.96 -13.80
CA LEU A 90 8.85 27.34 -12.46
C LEU A 90 7.59 26.50 -12.20
N ASN A 91 6.41 26.99 -12.58
CA ASN A 91 5.17 26.21 -12.47
C ASN A 91 5.23 24.93 -13.32
N ALA A 92 5.73 25.00 -14.56
CA ALA A 92 5.90 23.82 -15.41
C ALA A 92 6.89 22.80 -14.79
N ARG A 93 7.96 23.27 -14.14
CA ARG A 93 8.92 22.43 -13.41
C ARG A 93 8.26 21.71 -12.23
N VAL A 94 7.49 22.41 -11.41
CA VAL A 94 6.72 21.79 -10.30
C VAL A 94 5.78 20.71 -10.82
N GLN A 95 5.05 20.97 -11.91
CA GLN A 95 4.18 19.97 -12.53
C GLN A 95 4.94 18.76 -13.11
N GLY A 96 6.17 18.98 -13.59
CA GLY A 96 7.07 17.89 -14.00
C GLY A 96 7.49 17.01 -12.82
N ALA A 97 7.92 17.64 -11.72
CA ALA A 97 8.28 16.95 -10.49
C ALA A 97 7.09 16.22 -9.86
N GLU A 98 5.89 16.80 -9.91
CA GLU A 98 4.63 16.18 -9.46
C GLU A 98 4.37 14.85 -10.17
N ARG A 99 4.47 14.85 -11.51
CA ARG A 99 4.30 13.63 -12.31
C ARG A 99 5.34 12.56 -11.98
N LYS A 100 6.61 12.96 -11.79
CA LYS A 100 7.68 12.02 -11.39
C LYS A 100 7.43 11.41 -10.03
N LEU A 101 7.01 12.21 -9.05
CA LEU A 101 6.69 11.74 -7.71
C LEU A 101 5.46 10.80 -7.71
N ALA A 102 4.44 11.11 -8.51
CA ALA A 102 3.26 10.26 -8.65
C ALA A 102 3.63 8.85 -9.14
N LEU A 103 4.45 8.75 -10.19
CA LEU A 103 4.95 7.46 -10.70
C LEU A 103 5.76 6.69 -9.65
N THR A 104 6.60 7.40 -8.87
CA THR A 104 7.39 6.79 -7.79
C THR A 104 6.49 6.25 -6.68
N THR A 105 5.47 7.02 -6.29
CA THR A 105 4.51 6.65 -5.24
C THR A 105 3.68 5.44 -5.67
N GLU A 106 3.24 5.40 -6.93
CA GLU A 106 2.53 4.25 -7.50
C GLU A 106 3.40 2.98 -7.49
N ALA A 107 4.67 3.09 -7.87
CA ALA A 107 5.61 1.96 -7.86
C ALA A 107 5.81 1.41 -6.43
N VAL A 108 6.02 2.28 -5.43
CA VAL A 108 6.12 1.87 -4.01
C VAL A 108 4.83 1.21 -3.54
N GLY A 109 3.67 1.75 -3.92
CA GLY A 109 2.37 1.17 -3.59
C GLY A 109 2.17 -0.23 -4.18
N LYS A 110 2.54 -0.44 -5.45
CA LYS A 110 2.49 -1.75 -6.11
C LYS A 110 3.41 -2.77 -5.42
N ALA A 111 4.64 -2.38 -5.12
CA ALA A 111 5.58 -3.24 -4.40
C ALA A 111 5.05 -3.63 -3.01
N TYR A 112 4.46 -2.67 -2.27
CA TYR A 112 3.82 -2.94 -0.98
C TYR A 112 2.65 -3.91 -1.10
N ALA A 113 1.74 -3.68 -2.05
CA ALA A 113 0.60 -4.56 -2.29
C ALA A 113 1.03 -5.99 -2.68
N GLN A 114 2.11 -6.12 -3.46
CA GLN A 114 2.65 -7.41 -3.85
C GLN A 114 3.24 -8.16 -2.64
N VAL A 115 4.03 -7.49 -1.80
CA VAL A 115 4.57 -8.09 -0.56
C VAL A 115 3.44 -8.48 0.39
N ALA A 116 2.43 -7.62 0.57
CA ALA A 116 1.23 -7.91 1.35
C ALA A 116 0.50 -9.16 0.84
N LYS A 117 0.32 -9.27 -0.48
CA LYS A 117 -0.35 -10.41 -1.12
C LYS A 117 0.43 -11.72 -0.93
N VAL A 118 1.75 -11.70 -1.11
CA VAL A 118 2.60 -12.88 -0.91
C VAL A 118 2.55 -13.33 0.55
N ALA A 119 2.79 -12.41 1.49
CA ALA A 119 2.74 -12.69 2.93
C ALA A 119 1.36 -13.23 3.34
N THR A 120 0.28 -12.62 2.84
CA THR A 120 -1.10 -13.05 3.10
C THR A 120 -1.35 -14.46 2.59
N THR A 121 -0.88 -14.79 1.39
CA THR A 121 -1.05 -16.12 0.81
C THR A 121 -0.29 -17.18 1.61
N GLN A 122 0.95 -16.88 2.00
CA GLN A 122 1.76 -17.76 2.84
C GLN A 122 1.14 -17.96 4.23
N ALA A 123 0.67 -16.90 4.88
CA ALA A 123 0.01 -16.97 6.17
C ALA A 123 -1.28 -17.78 6.11
N LYS A 124 -2.14 -17.56 5.09
CA LYS A 124 -3.36 -18.36 4.90
C LYS A 124 -3.04 -19.84 4.75
N ARG A 125 -2.03 -20.19 3.94
CA ARG A 125 -1.59 -21.57 3.77
C ARG A 125 -1.14 -22.18 5.10
N ALA A 126 -0.27 -21.49 5.84
CA ALA A 126 0.22 -21.96 7.13
C ALA A 126 -0.92 -22.15 8.16
N LEU A 127 -1.86 -21.20 8.22
CA LEU A 127 -3.02 -21.27 9.10
C LEU A 127 -3.90 -22.47 8.79
N ARG A 128 -4.15 -22.74 7.50
CA ARG A 128 -4.98 -23.89 7.07
C ARG A 128 -4.28 -25.22 7.32
N ASP A 129 -2.99 -25.31 7.04
CA ASP A 129 -2.22 -26.52 7.29
C ASP A 129 -2.16 -26.82 8.79
N ALA A 130 -2.02 -25.80 9.63
CA ALA A 130 -2.12 -25.94 11.07
C ALA A 130 -3.51 -26.39 11.52
N ALA A 131 -4.57 -25.78 10.98
CA ALA A 131 -5.94 -26.15 11.29
C ALA A 131 -6.22 -27.62 10.95
N ARG A 132 -5.87 -28.07 9.74
CA ARG A 132 -6.00 -29.47 9.28
C ARG A 132 -5.24 -30.44 10.19
N LYS A 133 -3.98 -30.11 10.53
CA LYS A 133 -3.15 -30.96 11.42
C LYS A 133 -3.69 -31.02 12.84
N SER A 134 -4.30 -29.95 13.33
CA SER A 134 -4.85 -29.89 14.69
C SER A 134 -6.18 -30.63 14.85
N GLY A 135 -6.93 -30.84 13.75
CA GLY A 135 -8.29 -31.39 13.78
C GLY A 135 -9.33 -30.50 14.47
N LYS A 136 -8.95 -29.27 14.87
CA LYS A 136 -9.83 -28.32 15.56
C LYS A 136 -10.73 -27.59 14.58
N SER A 137 -11.93 -27.24 15.02
CA SER A 137 -12.80 -26.35 14.25
C SER A 137 -12.20 -24.93 14.19
N VAL A 138 -12.67 -24.13 13.23
CA VAL A 138 -12.31 -22.71 13.12
C VAL A 138 -12.64 -21.96 14.41
N ASP A 139 -13.75 -22.32 15.06
CA ASP A 139 -14.23 -21.72 16.29
C ASP A 139 -13.30 -22.05 17.47
N ASP A 140 -12.86 -23.30 17.58
CA ASP A 140 -11.92 -23.73 18.61
C ASP A 140 -10.55 -23.05 18.45
N LEU A 141 -10.08 -22.92 17.21
CA LEU A 141 -8.84 -22.19 16.92
C LEU A 141 -8.97 -20.70 17.25
N PHE A 142 -10.10 -20.08 16.89
CA PHE A 142 -10.35 -18.69 17.26
C PHE A 142 -10.33 -18.50 18.78
N MET A 143 -11.08 -19.33 19.52
CA MET A 143 -11.15 -19.29 20.98
C MET A 143 -9.79 -19.53 21.64
N GLN A 144 -8.97 -20.42 21.08
CA GLN A 144 -7.61 -20.67 21.54
C GLN A 144 -6.73 -19.44 21.37
N VAL A 145 -6.78 -18.77 20.21
CA VAL A 145 -5.92 -17.62 19.90
C VAL A 145 -6.39 -16.35 20.62
N SER A 146 -7.70 -16.12 20.68
CA SER A 146 -8.29 -14.97 21.37
C SER A 146 -8.29 -15.11 22.89
N GLN A 147 -8.04 -16.31 23.41
CA GLN A 147 -8.12 -16.63 24.85
C GLN A 147 -9.52 -16.32 25.42
N GLY A 148 -10.56 -16.55 24.61
CA GLY A 148 -11.96 -16.27 24.97
C GLY A 148 -12.42 -14.83 24.72
N ALA A 149 -11.56 -13.94 24.20
CA ALA A 149 -11.97 -12.62 23.76
C ALA A 149 -12.79 -12.66 22.45
N THR A 150 -13.55 -11.61 22.21
CA THR A 150 -14.34 -11.41 20.97
C THR A 150 -13.49 -11.03 19.76
N GLU A 151 -12.25 -10.62 20.00
CA GLU A 151 -11.31 -10.14 19.00
C GLU A 151 -9.92 -10.73 19.28
N ILE A 152 -9.20 -11.10 18.21
CA ILE A 152 -7.78 -11.44 18.28
C ILE A 152 -6.98 -10.14 18.12
N THR A 153 -6.12 -9.83 19.09
CA THR A 153 -5.19 -8.70 18.99
C THR A 153 -4.01 -9.01 18.05
N GLU A 154 -3.36 -7.97 17.52
CA GLU A 154 -2.18 -8.12 16.65
C GLU A 154 -1.07 -8.95 17.35
N ALA A 155 -0.85 -8.73 18.65
CA ALA A 155 0.15 -9.46 19.43
C ALA A 155 -0.19 -10.95 19.58
N GLN A 156 -1.46 -11.29 19.86
CA GLN A 156 -1.93 -12.68 19.92
C GLN A 156 -1.78 -13.36 18.57
N PHE A 157 -2.14 -12.69 17.48
CA PHE A 157 -2.00 -13.22 16.13
C PHE A 157 -0.53 -13.47 15.75
N ILE A 158 0.35 -12.51 16.03
CA ILE A 158 1.80 -12.66 15.79
C ILE A 158 2.35 -13.85 16.56
N ASN A 159 1.99 -13.99 17.84
CA ASN A 159 2.44 -15.10 18.66
C ASN A 159 1.92 -16.43 18.14
N PHE A 160 0.65 -16.50 17.75
CA PHE A 160 0.06 -17.71 17.19
C PHE A 160 0.75 -18.13 15.89
N VAL A 161 0.89 -17.21 14.94
CA VAL A 161 1.52 -17.48 13.64
C VAL A 161 2.97 -17.95 13.81
N LYS A 162 3.72 -17.41 14.79
CA LYS A 162 5.07 -17.88 15.16
C LYS A 162 5.14 -19.32 15.64
N THR A 163 4.07 -19.86 16.21
CA THR A 163 4.03 -21.28 16.63
C THR A 163 3.75 -22.24 15.48
N LEU A 164 3.36 -21.73 14.30
CA LEU A 164 3.01 -22.58 13.18
C LEU A 164 4.28 -23.10 12.48
N PRO A 165 4.34 -24.41 12.15
CA PRO A 165 5.50 -24.96 11.47
C PRO A 165 5.57 -24.49 10.01
N GLY A 166 6.78 -24.22 9.51
CA GLY A 166 7.04 -23.93 8.09
C GLY A 166 6.69 -22.51 7.64
N GLN A 167 6.70 -21.54 8.55
CA GLN A 167 6.48 -20.13 8.23
C GLN A 167 7.77 -19.32 8.36
N ASP A 168 8.27 -18.82 7.23
CA ASP A 168 9.42 -17.90 7.14
C ASP A 168 8.97 -16.42 7.13
N LEU A 169 7.85 -16.11 7.79
CA LEU A 169 7.30 -14.76 7.82
C LEU A 169 8.00 -13.91 8.89
N SER A 170 8.45 -12.72 8.50
CA SER A 170 8.95 -11.73 9.46
C SER A 170 7.82 -11.20 10.36
N LYS A 171 8.17 -10.63 11.51
CA LYS A 171 7.17 -10.05 12.43
C LYS A 171 6.34 -8.96 11.73
N GLU A 172 6.99 -8.18 10.89
CA GLU A 172 6.40 -7.09 10.11
C GLU A 172 5.44 -7.63 9.04
N GLN A 173 5.77 -8.76 8.41
CA GLN A 173 4.88 -9.44 7.46
C GLN A 173 3.63 -9.97 8.17
N VAL A 174 3.77 -10.57 9.35
CA VAL A 174 2.62 -11.07 10.11
C VAL A 174 1.73 -9.93 10.59
N ALA A 175 2.32 -8.82 11.04
CA ALA A 175 1.59 -7.59 11.38
C ALA A 175 0.81 -7.03 10.17
N LEU A 176 1.41 -7.06 8.98
CA LEU A 176 0.76 -6.66 7.74
C LEU A 176 -0.43 -7.57 7.42
N VAL A 177 -0.25 -8.89 7.49
CA VAL A 177 -1.33 -9.87 7.27
C VAL A 177 -2.48 -9.68 8.26
N TYR A 178 -2.18 -9.39 9.53
CA TYR A 178 -3.20 -9.10 10.53
C TYR A 178 -4.11 -7.94 10.10
N ARG A 179 -3.51 -6.85 9.64
CA ARG A 179 -4.24 -5.67 9.15
C ARG A 179 -5.06 -5.96 7.89
N GLU A 180 -4.55 -6.83 7.01
CA GLU A 180 -5.29 -7.30 5.82
C GLU A 180 -6.51 -8.16 6.19
N PHE A 181 -6.42 -8.97 7.25
CA PHE A 181 -7.54 -9.79 7.72
C PHE A 181 -8.60 -9.00 8.49
N GLY A 182 -8.17 -7.98 9.23
CA GLY A 182 -9.04 -7.18 10.08
C GLY A 182 -8.53 -5.76 10.25
N PRO A 183 -8.85 -4.84 9.32
CA PRO A 183 -8.42 -3.44 9.41
C PRO A 183 -8.90 -2.72 10.68
N GLN A 184 -9.98 -3.21 11.28
CA GLN A 184 -10.61 -2.69 12.51
C GLN A 184 -10.58 -3.72 13.66
N GLY A 185 -9.66 -4.69 13.58
CA GLY A 185 -9.60 -5.83 14.49
C GLY A 185 -9.96 -7.15 13.83
N LEU A 186 -9.39 -8.24 14.36
CA LEU A 186 -9.57 -9.59 13.82
C LEU A 186 -10.64 -10.36 14.60
N TYR A 187 -11.89 -10.19 14.19
CA TYR A 187 -13.03 -10.91 14.74
C TYR A 187 -13.15 -12.32 14.15
N LYS A 188 -14.00 -13.14 14.77
CA LYS A 188 -14.27 -14.53 14.36
C LYS A 188 -14.58 -14.67 12.87
N SER A 189 -15.38 -13.77 12.30
CA SER A 189 -15.73 -13.78 10.87
C SER A 189 -14.52 -13.51 9.97
N GLY A 190 -13.66 -12.56 10.32
CA GLY A 190 -12.43 -12.27 9.58
C GLY A 190 -11.42 -13.42 9.65
N PHE A 191 -11.27 -14.01 10.84
CA PHE A 191 -10.42 -15.19 11.05
C PHE A 191 -10.92 -16.41 10.26
N ALA A 192 -12.24 -16.67 10.29
CA ALA A 192 -12.86 -17.74 9.52
C ALA A 192 -12.64 -17.54 8.01
N LYS A 193 -12.80 -16.31 7.50
CA LYS A 193 -12.55 -15.98 6.10
C LYS A 193 -11.09 -16.22 5.68
N ALA A 194 -10.12 -16.05 6.59
CA ALA A 194 -8.73 -16.37 6.32
C ALA A 194 -8.47 -17.88 6.16
N LEU A 195 -9.18 -18.69 6.94
CA LEU A 195 -9.07 -20.16 6.94
C LEU A 195 -9.87 -20.83 5.81
N GLN A 196 -10.97 -20.22 5.35
CA GLN A 196 -11.78 -20.77 4.28
C GLN A 196 -11.03 -20.85 2.95
N GLU A 197 -11.24 -21.96 2.23
CA GLU A 197 -10.83 -22.16 0.83
C GLU A 197 -12.06 -22.27 -0.03
N PHE A 198 -12.08 -21.49 -1.10
CA PHE A 198 -13.04 -21.64 -2.18
C PHE A 198 -12.32 -22.34 -3.31
N CYS A 199 -12.81 -23.52 -3.68
CA CYS A 199 -12.32 -24.28 -4.82
C CYS A 199 -13.34 -24.17 -5.95
N THR A 200 -12.84 -23.96 -7.16
CA THR A 200 -13.62 -24.05 -8.40
C THR A 200 -13.58 -25.48 -8.92
N CYS A 201 -14.69 -25.92 -9.50
CA CYS A 201 -14.78 -27.26 -10.06
C CYS A 201 -14.35 -27.16 -11.54
N GLN A 202 -13.18 -27.70 -11.90
CA GLN A 202 -12.70 -27.60 -13.29
C GLN A 202 -13.45 -28.55 -14.25
N ARG A 203 -13.93 -29.67 -13.72
CA ARG A 203 -14.62 -30.71 -14.49
C ARG A 203 -15.78 -31.19 -13.67
N GLU A 204 -16.90 -31.36 -14.33
CA GLU A 204 -18.10 -31.86 -13.72
C GLU A 204 -17.84 -33.21 -13.04
N ILE A 205 -18.18 -33.32 -11.76
CA ILE A 205 -17.93 -34.52 -10.95
C ILE A 205 -19.15 -34.84 -10.10
N ALA A 206 -19.46 -36.13 -9.97
CA ALA A 206 -20.48 -36.61 -9.07
C ALA A 206 -19.97 -36.53 -7.62
N ILE A 207 -20.75 -35.89 -6.75
CA ILE A 207 -20.57 -35.97 -5.30
C ILE A 207 -21.34 -37.20 -4.83
N THR A 208 -20.62 -38.16 -4.29
CA THR A 208 -21.14 -39.43 -3.79
C THR A 208 -21.27 -39.41 -2.26
N ASP A 209 -22.11 -40.29 -1.71
CA ASP A 209 -22.31 -40.46 -0.26
C ASP A 209 -21.12 -41.15 0.42
N VAL A 210 -20.36 -41.94 -0.34
CA VAL A 210 -19.12 -42.60 0.08
C VAL A 210 -17.97 -42.23 -0.86
N PHE A 211 -16.73 -42.24 -0.34
CA PHE A 211 -15.54 -41.91 -1.11
C PHE A 211 -15.22 -42.94 -2.22
N ASP A 212 -15.56 -44.20 -1.98
CA ASP A 212 -15.39 -45.27 -2.97
C ASP A 212 -16.53 -45.22 -3.99
N ILE A 213 -16.19 -45.21 -5.28
CA ILE A 213 -17.17 -45.03 -6.36
C ILE A 213 -18.02 -46.30 -6.51
N GLU A 214 -17.43 -47.46 -6.25
CA GLU A 214 -18.07 -48.76 -6.46
C GLU A 214 -19.15 -49.00 -5.39
N GLY A 215 -20.42 -48.94 -5.81
CA GLY A 215 -21.59 -49.11 -4.93
C GLY A 215 -22.08 -47.85 -4.22
N SER A 216 -21.48 -46.68 -4.51
CA SER A 216 -21.95 -45.40 -3.98
C SER A 216 -23.18 -44.86 -4.71
N ASN A 217 -23.97 -44.04 -4.02
CA ASN A 217 -25.06 -43.29 -4.63
C ASN A 217 -24.62 -41.86 -4.95
N MET A 218 -25.01 -41.36 -6.12
CA MET A 218 -24.81 -39.96 -6.47
C MET A 218 -25.76 -39.08 -5.62
N VAL A 219 -25.20 -38.24 -4.75
CA VAL A 219 -25.96 -37.26 -3.96
C VAL A 219 -26.31 -36.05 -4.81
N ARG A 220 -25.32 -35.53 -5.54
CA ARG A 220 -25.50 -34.41 -6.48
C ARG A 220 -24.36 -34.35 -7.49
N LYS A 221 -24.58 -33.66 -8.60
CA LYS A 221 -23.55 -33.36 -9.58
C LYS A 221 -22.98 -31.96 -9.31
N LEU A 222 -21.66 -31.84 -9.21
CA LEU A 222 -20.98 -30.55 -9.10
C LEU A 222 -20.61 -30.09 -10.50
N GLU A 223 -21.26 -29.03 -10.97
CA GLU A 223 -21.00 -28.46 -12.29
C GLU A 223 -19.67 -27.72 -12.35
N SER A 224 -19.13 -27.57 -13.56
CA SER A 224 -17.92 -26.79 -13.79
C SER A 224 -18.18 -25.29 -13.55
N GLY A 225 -17.28 -24.62 -12.84
CA GLY A 225 -17.40 -23.20 -12.46
C GLY A 225 -16.23 -22.70 -11.63
#